data_AF-A0A1X7VL22-F1
#
_entry.id   AF-A0A1X7VL22-F1
#
_cell.length_a   1.000
_cell.length_b   1.000
_cell.length_c   1.000
_cell.angle_alpha   90.00
_cell.angle_beta   90.00
_cell.angle_gamma   90.00
#
_symmetry.space_group_name_H-M   'P 1'
#
loop_
_entity.id
_entity.type
_entity.pdbx_description
1 polymer ?
#
loop_
_entity_poly.entity_id
_entity_poly.type
_entity_poly.pdbx_seq_one_letter_code
_entity_poly.pdbx_strand_id
1 'polypeptide(L)'
;MRQDLEQEEQDNISVTNILLSSLESIHSLIQESPEVIGQHLSSIISLLLHLGQASPFMKVRITALKCLGLFPVSSISTHLLYTHQNKVIDGLGSCLDDKKRLVRKEAVSSRSEWYLLGFKDS
;
A
#
# COMPACT_ATOMS: atom_id res chain seq x y z
N MET A 1 6.16 -26.20 24.20
CA MET A 1 6.92 -24.91 24.25
C MET A 1 7.81 -24.70 23.03
N ARG A 2 8.80 -25.56 22.69
CA ARG A 2 9.60 -25.36 21.45
C ARG A 2 8.81 -25.63 20.17
N GLN A 3 8.04 -26.71 20.14
CA GLN A 3 7.20 -27.07 19.00
C GLN A 3 6.10 -26.02 18.70
N ASP A 4 5.57 -25.38 19.75
CA ASP A 4 4.54 -24.33 19.59
C ASP A 4 5.13 -23.06 18.93
N LEU A 5 6.38 -22.70 19.30
CA LEU A 5 7.08 -21.56 18.70
C LEU A 5 7.45 -21.82 17.23
N GLU A 6 7.86 -23.05 16.90
CA GLU A 6 8.18 -23.44 15.51
C GLU A 6 6.92 -23.42 14.63
N GLN A 7 5.77 -23.86 15.16
CA GLN A 7 4.49 -23.80 14.44
C GLN A 7 4.04 -22.35 14.19
N GLU A 8 4.12 -21.48 15.20
CA GLU A 8 3.77 -20.06 15.08
C GLU A 8 4.66 -19.33 14.06
N GLU A 9 5.97 -19.64 14.03
CA GLU A 9 6.89 -19.09 13.03
C GLU A 9 6.51 -19.54 11.62
N GLN A 10 6.20 -20.82 11.43
CA GLN A 10 5.78 -21.36 10.15
C GLN A 10 4.45 -20.75 9.66
N ASP A 11 3.50 -20.55 10.58
CA ASP A 11 2.22 -19.90 10.28
C ASP A 11 2.43 -18.43 9.88
N ASN A 12 3.29 -17.71 10.58
CA ASN A 12 3.66 -16.34 10.25
C ASN A 12 4.33 -16.21 8.86
N ILE A 13 5.22 -17.15 8.51
CA ILE A 13 5.83 -17.21 7.18
C ILE A 13 4.76 -17.43 6.11
N SER A 14 3.85 -18.39 6.34
CA SER A 14 2.76 -18.70 5.41
C SER A 14 1.85 -17.49 5.19
N VAL A 15 1.39 -16.86 6.27
CA VAL A 15 0.54 -15.66 6.22
C VAL A 15 1.25 -14.51 5.51
N THR A 16 2.54 -14.28 5.81
CA THR A 16 3.32 -13.23 5.14
C THR A 16 3.39 -13.46 3.63
N ASN A 17 3.63 -14.69 3.19
CA ASN A 17 3.74 -15.02 1.77
C ASN A 17 2.40 -14.83 1.04
N ILE A 18 1.28 -15.21 1.65
CA ILE A 18 -0.06 -14.99 1.08
C ILE A 18 -0.36 -13.49 0.93
N LEU A 19 -0.03 -12.70 1.95
CA LEU A 19 -0.22 -11.24 1.89
C LEU A 19 0.65 -10.61 0.80
N LEU A 20 1.91 -11.04 0.68
CA LEU A 20 2.82 -10.51 -0.33
C LEU A 20 2.36 -10.87 -1.75
N SER A 21 1.98 -12.11 -2.02
CA SER A 21 1.50 -12.51 -3.35
C SER A 21 0.20 -11.81 -3.74
N SER A 22 -0.70 -11.60 -2.77
CA SER A 22 -1.93 -10.84 -2.96
C SER A 22 -1.63 -9.37 -3.27
N LEU A 23 -0.70 -8.75 -2.53
CA LEU A 23 -0.28 -7.36 -2.77
C LEU A 23 0.44 -7.20 -4.12
N GLU A 24 1.26 -8.16 -4.53
CA GLU A 24 1.89 -8.19 -5.85
C GLU A 24 0.85 -8.29 -6.96
N SER A 25 -0.19 -9.10 -6.77
CA SER A 25 -1.32 -9.19 -7.71
C SER A 25 -2.08 -7.86 -7.80
N ILE A 26 -2.34 -7.20 -6.67
CA ILE A 26 -2.94 -5.86 -6.63
C ILE A 26 -2.04 -4.84 -7.36
N HIS A 27 -0.73 -4.90 -7.13
CA HIS A 27 0.24 -4.03 -7.80
C HIS A 27 0.16 -4.17 -9.32
N SER A 28 0.18 -5.40 -9.84
CA SER A 28 0.00 -5.67 -11.28
C SER A 28 -1.35 -5.17 -11.79
N LEU A 29 -2.44 -5.43 -11.08
CA LEU A 29 -3.78 -5.00 -11.50
C LEU A 29 -3.94 -3.47 -11.57
N ILE A 30 -3.27 -2.70 -10.69
CA ILE A 30 -3.28 -1.22 -10.76
C ILE A 30 -2.71 -0.74 -12.11
N GLN A 31 -1.72 -1.44 -12.65
CA GLN A 31 -1.04 -1.08 -13.88
C GLN A 31 -1.74 -1.66 -15.13
N GLU A 32 -2.20 -2.90 -15.04
CA GLU A 32 -2.74 -3.67 -16.18
C GLU A 32 -4.24 -3.47 -16.37
N SER A 33 -4.99 -3.22 -15.31
CA SER A 33 -6.47 -3.10 -15.33
C SER A 33 -6.95 -2.02 -14.36
N PRO A 34 -6.53 -0.75 -14.53
CA PRO A 34 -6.85 0.35 -13.64
C PRO A 34 -8.35 0.58 -13.47
N GLU A 35 -9.16 0.29 -14.48
CA GLU A 35 -10.63 0.38 -14.44
C GLU A 35 -11.28 -0.61 -13.46
N VAL A 36 -10.70 -1.80 -13.27
CA VAL A 36 -11.17 -2.78 -12.29
C VAL A 36 -10.87 -2.29 -10.89
N ILE A 37 -9.65 -1.79 -10.69
CA ILE A 37 -9.22 -1.25 -9.40
C ILE A 37 -10.01 0.01 -9.03
N GLY A 38 -10.30 0.87 -10.01
CA GLY A 38 -11.08 2.10 -9.81
C GLY A 38 -12.46 1.85 -9.20
N GLN A 39 -13.12 0.74 -9.54
CA GLN A 39 -14.43 0.37 -8.98
C GLN A 39 -14.39 0.03 -7.48
N HIS A 40 -13.22 -0.35 -6.97
CA HIS A 40 -13.02 -0.78 -5.58
C HIS A 40 -12.04 0.11 -4.82
N LEU A 41 -11.79 1.33 -5.32
CA LEU A 41 -10.72 2.19 -4.84
C LEU A 41 -10.81 2.47 -3.33
N SER A 42 -12.01 2.75 -2.81
CA SER A 42 -12.21 3.09 -1.39
C SER A 42 -11.83 1.94 -0.44
N SER A 43 -12.23 0.71 -0.74
CA SER A 43 -11.92 -0.46 0.08
C SER A 43 -10.44 -0.85 -0.05
N ILE A 44 -9.90 -0.84 -1.27
CA ILE A 44 -8.49 -1.15 -1.55
C ILE A 44 -7.58 -0.14 -0.85
N ILE A 45 -7.85 1.16 -0.96
CA ILE A 45 -7.07 2.20 -0.25
C ILE A 45 -7.11 1.98 1.26
N SER A 46 -8.29 1.70 1.83
CA SER A 46 -8.43 1.47 3.27
C SER A 46 -7.61 0.26 3.73
N LEU A 47 -7.65 -0.83 2.96
CA LEU A 47 -6.88 -2.04 3.21
C LEU A 47 -5.37 -1.76 3.13
N LEU A 48 -4.90 -1.11 2.06
CA LEU A 48 -3.49 -0.83 1.86
C LEU A 48 -2.93 0.12 2.92
N LEU A 49 -3.71 1.14 3.33
CA LEU A 49 -3.33 2.01 4.44
C LEU A 49 -3.20 1.23 5.74
N HIS A 50 -4.19 0.40 6.08
CA HIS A 50 -4.13 -0.44 7.27
C HIS A 50 -2.89 -1.35 7.27
N LEU A 51 -2.63 -2.03 6.15
CA LEU A 51 -1.46 -2.90 6.00
C LEU A 51 -0.15 -2.12 6.12
N GLY A 52 -0.05 -0.95 5.48
CA GLY A 52 1.11 -0.06 5.54
C GLY A 52 1.42 0.44 6.96
N GLN A 53 0.38 0.73 7.74
CA GLN A 53 0.50 1.28 9.10
C GLN A 53 0.76 0.20 10.15
N ALA A 54 0.01 -0.90 10.12
CA ALA A 54 -0.13 -1.79 11.27
C ALA A 54 0.44 -3.21 11.06
N SER A 55 0.80 -3.61 9.84
CA SER A 55 1.28 -4.98 9.62
C SER A 55 2.54 -5.27 10.45
N PRO A 56 2.64 -6.44 11.12
CA PRO A 56 3.83 -6.83 11.86
C PRO A 56 5.03 -7.07 10.91
N PHE A 57 4.75 -7.33 9.63
CA PHE A 57 5.76 -7.71 8.64
C PHE A 57 6.23 -6.50 7.84
N MET A 58 7.50 -6.15 7.98
CA MET A 58 8.10 -4.99 7.29
C MET A 58 7.89 -5.03 5.77
N LYS A 59 8.04 -6.21 5.15
CA LYS A 59 7.88 -6.37 3.70
C LYS A 59 6.45 -6.05 3.25
N VAL A 60 5.44 -6.54 3.99
CA VAL A 60 4.02 -6.26 3.70
C VAL A 60 3.75 -4.75 3.78
N ARG A 61 4.28 -4.07 4.80
CA ARG A 61 4.15 -2.61 4.91
C ARG A 61 4.74 -1.89 3.70
N ILE A 62 5.96 -2.25 3.28
CA ILE A 62 6.62 -1.65 2.11
C ILE A 62 5.79 -1.89 0.84
N THR A 63 5.37 -3.13 0.59
CA THR A 63 4.61 -3.46 -0.63
C THR A 63 3.25 -2.74 -0.66
N ALA A 64 2.57 -2.64 0.48
CA ALA A 64 1.32 -1.88 0.56
C ALA A 64 1.51 -0.38 0.27
N LEU A 65 2.57 0.22 0.79
CA LEU A 65 2.93 1.62 0.50
C LEU A 65 3.29 1.84 -0.97
N LYS A 66 4.00 0.89 -1.60
CA LYS A 66 4.25 0.92 -3.05
C LYS A 66 2.96 0.94 -3.85
N CYS A 67 2.02 0.05 -3.54
CA CYS A 67 0.72 0.03 -4.21
C CYS A 67 -0.02 1.36 -4.04
N LEU A 68 0.01 1.97 -2.84
CA LEU A 68 -0.56 3.30 -2.63
C LEU A 68 0.11 4.36 -3.51
N GLY A 69 1.43 4.31 -3.68
CA GLY A 69 2.18 5.25 -4.51
C GLY A 69 1.93 5.10 -6.02
N LEU A 70 1.37 3.98 -6.46
CA LEU A 70 1.05 3.76 -7.87
C LEU A 70 -0.23 4.45 -8.35
N PHE A 71 -1.20 4.67 -7.46
CA PHE A 71 -2.49 5.24 -7.86
C PHE A 71 -2.36 6.59 -8.59
N PRO A 72 -1.57 7.57 -8.12
CA PRO A 72 -1.44 8.86 -8.80
C PRO A 72 -0.73 8.80 -10.16
N VAL A 73 -0.07 7.68 -10.48
CA VAL A 73 0.68 7.49 -11.74
C VAL A 73 0.07 6.42 -12.64
N SER A 74 -1.08 5.86 -12.25
CA SER A 74 -1.83 4.91 -13.05
C SER A 74 -2.86 5.63 -13.93
N SER A 75 -3.48 4.89 -14.85
CA SER A 75 -4.50 5.43 -15.75
C SER A 75 -5.89 5.55 -15.09
N ILE A 76 -5.98 5.54 -13.77
CA ILE A 76 -7.23 5.77 -13.04
C ILE A 76 -7.58 7.25 -13.14
N SER A 77 -8.86 7.56 -13.35
CA SER A 77 -9.34 8.94 -13.46
C SER A 77 -8.86 9.80 -12.28
N THR A 78 -8.15 10.90 -12.58
CA THR A 78 -7.66 11.85 -11.57
C THR A 78 -8.79 12.36 -10.68
N HIS A 79 -9.98 12.62 -11.25
CA HIS A 79 -11.16 13.05 -10.49
C HIS A 79 -11.55 12.04 -9.39
N LEU A 80 -11.50 10.74 -9.71
CA LEU A 80 -11.79 9.70 -8.74
C LEU A 80 -10.71 9.65 -7.63
N LEU A 81 -9.44 9.76 -8.00
CA LEU A 81 -8.32 9.78 -7.05
C LEU A 81 -8.39 10.98 -6.09
N TYR A 82 -8.78 12.16 -6.58
CA TYR A 82 -8.91 13.37 -5.77
C TYR A 82 -9.84 13.20 -4.57
N THR A 83 -10.93 12.43 -4.72
CA THR A 83 -11.87 12.17 -3.61
C THR A 83 -11.23 11.40 -2.45
N HIS A 84 -10.07 10.76 -2.68
CA HIS A 84 -9.35 9.96 -1.69
C HIS A 84 -8.03 10.62 -1.25
N GLN A 85 -7.58 11.69 -1.92
CA GLN A 85 -6.25 12.28 -1.75
C GLN A 85 -5.94 12.63 -0.29
N ASN A 86 -6.82 13.40 0.38
CA ASN A 86 -6.60 13.81 1.78
C ASN A 86 -6.49 12.59 2.70
N LYS A 87 -7.40 11.61 2.55
CA LYS A 87 -7.39 10.38 3.34
C LYS A 87 -6.06 9.62 3.17
N VAL A 88 -5.55 9.53 1.95
CA VAL A 88 -4.28 8.83 1.69
C VAL A 88 -3.10 9.62 2.23
N ILE A 89 -3.04 10.94 2.01
CA ILE A 89 -1.97 11.80 2.51
C ILE A 89 -1.90 11.77 4.03
N ASP A 90 -3.03 11.82 4.72
CA ASP A 90 -3.12 11.76 6.18
C ASP A 90 -2.72 10.36 6.67
N GLY A 91 -3.25 9.31 6.04
CA GLY A 91 -2.91 7.93 6.38
C GLY A 91 -1.44 7.58 6.16
N LEU A 92 -0.81 8.13 5.11
CA LEU A 92 0.63 7.98 4.88
C LEU A 92 1.47 8.76 5.90
N GLY A 93 0.89 9.77 6.56
CA GLY A 93 1.56 10.56 7.59
C GLY A 93 2.13 9.70 8.72
N SER A 94 1.36 8.75 9.26
CA SER A 94 1.84 7.86 10.33
C SER A 94 2.96 6.93 9.88
N CYS A 95 3.01 6.57 8.59
CA CYS A 95 4.05 5.71 8.03
C CYS A 95 5.41 6.43 7.90
N LEU A 96 5.42 7.76 7.96
CA LEU A 96 6.66 8.55 7.98
C LEU A 96 7.43 8.39 9.29
N ASP A 97 6.76 8.02 10.38
CA ASP A 97 7.39 7.76 11.68
C ASP A 97 7.66 6.27 11.91
N ASP A 98 7.61 5.44 10.86
CA ASP A 98 7.84 4.01 10.99
C ASP A 98 9.21 3.69 11.59
N LYS A 99 9.27 2.69 12.49
CA LYS A 99 10.50 2.23 13.14
C LYS A 99 11.60 1.76 12.16
N LYS A 100 11.27 1.43 10.91
CA LYS A 100 12.22 0.95 9.89
C LYS A 100 12.44 2.01 8.81
N ARG A 101 13.71 2.37 8.58
CA ARG A 101 14.13 3.34 7.56
C ARG A 101 13.58 3.04 6.16
N LEU A 102 13.55 1.76 5.77
CA LEU A 102 13.06 1.34 4.44
C LEU A 102 11.57 1.63 4.26
N VAL A 103 10.77 1.45 5.31
CA VAL A 103 9.33 1.77 5.29
C VAL A 103 9.14 3.27 5.18
N ARG A 104 9.87 4.06 5.97
CA ARG A 104 9.82 5.53 5.89
C ARG A 104 10.18 6.05 4.49
N LYS A 105 11.22 5.48 3.87
CA LYS A 105 11.62 5.84 2.50
C LYS A 105 10.48 5.64 1.52
N GLU A 106 9.81 4.48 1.59
CA GLU A 106 8.66 4.18 0.73
C GLU A 106 7.49 5.11 1.02
N ALA A 107 7.18 5.36 2.30
CA ALA A 107 6.11 6.27 2.69
C ALA A 107 6.31 7.70 2.15
N VAL A 108 7.55 8.23 2.19
CA VAL A 108 7.90 9.52 1.58
C VAL A 108 7.66 9.48 0.08
N SER A 109 8.13 8.44 -0.61
CA SER A 109 7.96 8.29 -2.06
C SER A 109 6.48 8.28 -2.44
N SER A 110 5.68 7.42 -1.82
CA SER A 110 4.26 7.30 -2.09
C SER A 110 3.52 8.59 -1.79
N ARG A 111 3.80 9.24 -0.64
CA ARG A 111 3.14 10.50 -0.27
C ARG A 111 3.47 11.63 -1.24
N SER A 112 4.68 11.65 -1.79
CA SER A 112 5.09 12.62 -2.80
C SER A 112 4.27 12.48 -4.08
N GLU A 113 4.04 11.26 -4.57
CA GLU A 113 3.19 11.03 -5.75
C GLU A 113 1.76 11.54 -5.54
N TRP A 114 1.21 11.38 -4.33
CA TRP A 114 -0.12 11.90 -3.99
C TRP A 114 -0.18 13.43 -3.91
N TYR A 115 0.90 14.10 -3.50
CA TYR A 115 0.98 15.56 -3.57
C TYR A 115 1.11 16.07 -5.01
N LEU A 116 1.72 15.28 -5.90
CA LEU A 116 1.88 15.62 -7.32
C LEU A 116 0.65 15.29 -8.17
N LEU A 117 -0.40 14.70 -7.58
CA LEU A 117 -1.65 14.39 -8.26
C LEU A 117 -2.22 15.67 -8.92
N GLY A 118 -2.44 15.62 -10.23
CA GLY A 118 -2.96 16.72 -11.04
C GLY A 118 -1.94 17.77 -11.51
N PHE A 119 -0.71 17.78 -11.00
CA PHE A 119 0.37 18.58 -11.61
C PHE A 119 0.88 17.97 -12.91
N LYS A 120 0.63 16.67 -13.14
CA LYS A 120 1.06 15.93 -14.34
C LYS A 120 0.09 16.06 -15.52
N ASP A 121 -1.09 16.65 -15.30
CA ASP A 121 -2.13 16.86 -16.31
C ASP A 121 -2.03 18.25 -17.00
N SER A 122 -0.95 19.01 -16.73
CA SER A 122 -0.70 20.38 -17.21
C SER A 122 0.30 20.44 -18.37
#